data_AF-A0A6S7HU62-F1
#
_entry.id   AF-A0A6S7HU62-F1
#
_cell.length_a   1.000
_cell.length_b   1.000
_cell.length_c   1.000
_cell.angle_alpha   90.00
_cell.angle_beta   90.00
_cell.angle_gamma   90.00
#
_symmetry.space_group_name_H-M   'P 1'
#
loop_
_entity.id
_entity.type
_entity.pdbx_description
1 polymer ?
#
loop_
_entity_poly.entity_id
_entity_poly.type
_entity_poly.pdbx_seq_one_letter_code
_entity_poly.pdbx_strand_id
1 'polypeptide(L)'
;MKGWSKKEDEDSVVFEFFQSPYTLLKLSLAVVSGLNFSVAVYNWFLRDDHYIYSDHKRSLKFTSISTLMTTLESARICEGLNKEEHIVSLCEDPSPTCGSSSVMRHTIPIERKLYEEDRPPFQTRVFIRSEHCELLCNDISCSKCIQKEKSLCKMKSSTSKKTTEPLKGNAPLTGSSKERLIATVQKQRLVCKELEGRIAELEKEIESNSIPIDETMEKDILAILADRSDEVTPHMKVFWEQQRKLLAMPKFGRR
;
A
#
# COMPACT_ATOMS: atom_id res chain seq x y z
N MET A 1 -49.54 2.80 4.67
CA MET A 1 -48.15 2.28 4.66
C MET A 1 -48.12 1.12 3.66
N LYS A 2 -47.59 1.31 2.45
CA LYS A 2 -47.60 0.29 1.39
C LYS A 2 -46.30 -0.51 1.47
N GLY A 3 -46.38 -1.83 1.68
CA GLY A 3 -45.23 -2.74 1.58
C GLY A 3 -44.66 -3.30 2.90
N TRP A 4 -45.14 -2.83 4.06
CA TRP A 4 -44.81 -3.45 5.36
C TRP A 4 -45.84 -4.49 5.76
N SER A 5 -45.38 -5.64 6.27
CA SER A 5 -46.20 -6.62 6.98
C SER A 5 -45.84 -6.62 8.47
N LYS A 6 -46.84 -6.91 9.31
CA LYS A 6 -46.68 -7.04 10.76
C LYS A 6 -46.86 -8.50 11.15
N LYS A 7 -45.96 -9.01 11.97
CA LYS A 7 -46.09 -10.29 12.66
C LYS A 7 -46.04 -10.04 14.16
N GLU A 8 -46.94 -10.68 14.89
CA GLU A 8 -47.01 -10.63 16.34
C GLU A 8 -46.73 -12.02 16.88
N ASP A 9 -45.90 -12.06 17.91
CA ASP A 9 -45.57 -13.23 18.71
C ASP A 9 -45.81 -12.87 20.19
N GLU A 10 -45.79 -13.86 21.08
CA GLU A 10 -46.14 -13.65 22.50
C GLU A 10 -45.31 -12.54 23.17
N ASP A 11 -44.03 -12.44 22.81
CA ASP A 11 -43.06 -11.50 23.40
C ASP A 11 -42.47 -10.47 22.41
N SER A 12 -42.92 -10.48 21.15
CA SER A 12 -42.34 -9.57 20.15
C SER A 12 -43.28 -9.19 19.02
N VAL A 13 -43.04 -8.01 18.47
CA VAL A 13 -43.70 -7.52 17.26
C VAL A 13 -42.63 -7.26 16.22
N VAL A 14 -42.77 -7.90 15.05
CA VAL A 14 -41.83 -7.76 13.93
C VAL A 14 -42.53 -7.09 12.77
N PHE A 15 -41.93 -6.03 12.26
CA PHE A 15 -42.34 -5.36 11.03
C PHE A 15 -41.36 -5.70 9.92
N GLU A 16 -41.88 -6.19 8.81
CA GLU A 16 -41.09 -6.72 7.70
C GLU A 16 -41.37 -5.91 6.43
N PHE A 17 -40.32 -5.52 5.72
CA PHE A 17 -40.43 -4.83 4.44
C PHE A 17 -39.74 -5.65 3.34
N PHE A 18 -40.54 -6.09 2.38
CA PHE A 18 -40.04 -6.85 1.23
C PHE A 18 -39.82 -5.93 0.02
N GLN A 19 -38.73 -6.16 -0.72
CA GLN A 19 -38.48 -5.44 -1.97
C GLN A 19 -38.09 -6.43 -3.08
N SER A 20 -38.91 -6.50 -4.13
CA SER A 20 -38.54 -7.21 -5.37
C SER A 20 -37.32 -6.54 -6.02
N PRO A 21 -36.35 -7.29 -6.58
CA PRO A 21 -36.35 -8.74 -6.85
C PRO A 21 -35.64 -9.59 -5.78
N TYR A 22 -35.41 -9.08 -4.58
CA TYR A 22 -34.66 -9.82 -3.55
C TYR A 22 -35.53 -10.90 -2.91
N THR A 23 -34.92 -12.04 -2.57
CA THR A 23 -35.60 -13.12 -1.83
C THR A 23 -35.64 -12.86 -0.32
N LEU A 24 -34.76 -11.98 0.17
CA LEU A 24 -34.65 -11.63 1.58
C LEU A 24 -35.44 -10.36 1.89
N LEU A 25 -35.89 -10.27 3.14
CA LEU A 25 -36.47 -9.05 3.69
C LEU A 25 -35.45 -7.91 3.60
N LYS A 26 -35.84 -6.81 2.94
CA LYS A 26 -34.97 -5.66 2.82
C LYS A 26 -34.78 -4.99 4.17
N LEU A 27 -35.86 -4.79 4.92
CA LEU A 27 -35.81 -4.28 6.28
C LEU A 27 -36.64 -5.19 7.19
N SER A 28 -36.15 -5.42 8.40
CA SER A 28 -36.90 -6.02 9.49
C SER A 28 -36.68 -5.18 10.75
N LEU A 29 -37.77 -4.75 11.38
CA LEU A 29 -37.78 -4.05 12.65
C LEU A 29 -38.46 -4.95 13.67
N ALA A 30 -37.67 -5.53 14.57
CA ALA A 30 -38.18 -6.32 15.68
C ALA A 30 -38.26 -5.47 16.94
N VAL A 31 -39.37 -5.56 17.66
CA VAL A 31 -39.65 -4.87 18.92
C VAL A 31 -39.98 -5.92 19.97
N VAL A 32 -39.24 -5.95 21.06
CA VAL A 32 -39.42 -6.92 22.16
C VAL A 32 -40.30 -6.31 23.26
N SER A 33 -40.94 -7.12 24.11
CA SER A 33 -41.79 -6.71 25.26
C SER A 33 -41.24 -5.57 26.12
N GLY A 34 -39.92 -5.35 26.17
CA GLY A 34 -39.28 -4.21 26.83
C GLY A 34 -39.28 -2.87 26.07
N LEU A 35 -39.98 -2.78 24.93
CA LEU A 35 -39.94 -1.67 23.95
C LEU A 35 -38.57 -1.42 23.32
N ASN A 36 -37.62 -2.33 23.51
CA ASN A 36 -36.34 -2.30 22.82
C ASN A 36 -36.52 -2.78 21.39
N PHE A 37 -35.80 -2.18 20.46
CA PHE A 37 -35.89 -2.56 19.06
C PHE A 37 -34.55 -2.95 18.44
N SER A 38 -34.61 -3.74 17.38
CA SER A 38 -33.47 -4.08 16.53
C SER A 38 -33.87 -4.01 15.07
N VAL A 39 -32.96 -3.52 14.25
CA VAL A 39 -33.13 -3.39 12.81
C VAL A 39 -32.17 -4.32 12.11
N ALA A 40 -32.69 -5.11 11.17
CA ALA A 40 -31.92 -5.90 10.24
C ALA A 40 -32.19 -5.46 8.79
N VAL A 41 -31.15 -5.53 7.96
CA VAL A 41 -31.18 -5.17 6.55
C VAL A 41 -30.66 -6.34 5.75
N TYR A 42 -31.51 -7.01 4.96
CA TYR A 42 -31.16 -8.27 4.28
C TYR A 42 -30.46 -9.28 5.23
N ASN A 43 -31.05 -9.49 6.41
CA ASN A 43 -30.55 -10.34 7.50
C ASN A 43 -29.24 -9.89 8.17
N TRP A 44 -28.74 -8.68 7.90
CA TRP A 44 -27.61 -8.10 8.63
C TRP A 44 -28.11 -7.09 9.67
N PHE A 45 -27.73 -7.28 10.93
CA PHE A 45 -28.06 -6.31 11.98
C PHE A 45 -27.27 -5.02 11.84
N LEU A 46 -27.91 -3.90 12.13
CA LEU A 46 -27.18 -2.65 12.34
C LEU A 46 -26.25 -2.79 13.54
N ARG A 47 -25.09 -2.14 13.47
CA ARG A 47 -24.15 -2.08 14.59
C ARG A 47 -24.73 -1.30 15.76
N ASP A 48 -24.26 -1.59 16.97
CA ASP A 48 -24.74 -0.93 18.19
C ASP A 48 -24.48 0.59 18.19
N ASP A 49 -23.44 1.05 17.49
CA ASP A 49 -23.05 2.47 17.36
C ASP A 49 -23.78 3.21 16.22
N HIS A 50 -24.76 2.58 15.56
CA HIS A 50 -25.48 3.17 14.45
C HIS A 50 -26.34 4.38 14.88
N TYR A 51 -26.44 5.42 14.02
CA TYR A 51 -27.16 6.66 14.33
C TYR A 51 -28.63 6.41 14.72
N ILE A 52 -29.32 5.51 14.01
CA ILE A 52 -30.70 5.10 14.33
C ILE A 52 -30.86 4.61 15.77
N TYR A 53 -29.87 3.88 16.30
CA TYR A 53 -29.90 3.42 17.69
C TYR A 53 -29.50 4.52 18.66
N SER A 54 -28.51 5.33 18.30
CA SER A 54 -28.03 6.44 19.12
C SER A 54 -29.10 7.50 19.33
N ASP A 55 -29.80 7.90 18.26
CA ASP A 55 -30.83 8.96 18.27
C ASP A 55 -32.07 8.57 19.10
N HIS A 56 -32.39 7.28 19.13
CA HIS A 56 -33.59 6.76 19.80
C HIS A 56 -33.28 5.88 21.02
N LYS A 57 -32.01 5.82 21.45
CA LYS A 57 -31.51 4.95 22.55
C LYS A 57 -32.00 3.51 22.44
N ARG A 58 -32.15 3.01 21.21
CA ARG A 58 -32.66 1.65 20.89
C ARG A 58 -34.00 1.29 21.57
N SER A 59 -34.84 2.27 21.90
CA SER A 59 -36.10 2.03 22.59
C SER A 59 -37.24 2.91 22.06
N LEU A 60 -38.42 2.30 21.87
CA LEU A 60 -39.65 3.01 21.52
C LEU A 60 -40.20 3.90 22.66
N LYS A 61 -39.52 3.94 23.81
CA LYS A 61 -39.79 4.98 24.82
C LYS A 61 -39.39 6.38 24.35
N PHE A 62 -38.47 6.48 23.41
CA PHE A 62 -37.89 7.74 22.93
C PHE A 62 -38.26 8.06 21.47
N THR A 63 -39.08 7.23 20.82
CA THR A 63 -39.55 7.43 19.45
C THR A 63 -40.85 6.69 19.20
N SER A 64 -41.59 7.08 18.17
CA SER A 64 -42.76 6.32 17.73
C SER A 64 -42.40 5.32 16.63
N ILE A 65 -43.17 4.24 16.49
CA ILE A 65 -42.96 3.25 15.42
C ILE A 65 -43.06 3.92 14.04
N SER A 66 -44.00 4.85 13.83
CA SER A 66 -44.17 5.55 12.56
C SER A 66 -42.99 6.46 12.21
N THR A 67 -42.45 7.18 13.20
CA THR A 67 -41.23 7.98 13.02
C THR A 67 -40.05 7.09 12.65
N LEU A 68 -39.84 6.00 13.38
CA LEU A 68 -38.74 5.07 13.14
C LEU A 68 -38.82 4.41 11.74
N MET A 69 -40.01 3.98 11.34
CA MET A 69 -40.25 3.44 10.00
C MET A 69 -39.96 4.47 8.90
N THR A 70 -40.36 5.71 9.10
CA THR A 70 -40.09 6.80 8.14
C THR A 70 -38.59 7.05 7.99
N THR A 71 -37.85 7.04 9.11
CA THR A 71 -36.38 7.12 9.09
C THR A 71 -35.78 5.95 8.32
N LEU A 72 -36.22 4.72 8.58
CA LEU A 72 -35.73 3.51 7.92
C LEU A 72 -36.03 3.49 6.41
N GLU A 73 -37.20 3.97 6.00
CA GLU A 73 -37.58 4.07 4.58
C GLU A 73 -36.77 5.14 3.84
N SER A 74 -36.45 6.25 4.53
CA SER A 74 -35.64 7.34 3.97
C SER A 74 -34.15 6.99 3.85
N ALA A 75 -33.67 6.05 4.68
CA ALA A 75 -32.29 5.63 4.69
C ALA A 75 -31.95 4.79 3.45
N ARG A 76 -30.74 5.00 2.92
CA ARG A 76 -30.22 4.25 1.78
C ARG A 76 -29.32 3.12 2.26
N ILE A 77 -29.34 2.00 1.54
CA ILE A 77 -28.37 0.93 1.77
C ILE A 77 -27.04 1.38 1.19
N CYS A 78 -26.00 1.43 2.01
CA CYS A 78 -24.64 1.75 1.62
C CYS A 78 -24.20 0.84 0.45
N GLU A 79 -23.64 1.39 -0.62
CA GLU A 79 -23.14 0.60 -1.75
C GLU A 79 -21.82 -0.14 -1.44
N GLY A 80 -21.14 0.29 -0.38
CA GLY A 80 -19.89 -0.32 0.08
C GLY A 80 -18.67 0.30 -0.56
N LEU A 81 -17.65 -0.51 -0.80
CA LEU A 81 -16.43 -0.18 -1.52
C LEU A 81 -16.64 -0.41 -3.02
N ASN A 82 -15.89 0.32 -3.83
CA ASN A 82 -15.86 0.09 -5.27
C ASN A 82 -15.38 -1.33 -5.61
N LYS A 83 -15.93 -1.90 -6.68
CA LYS A 83 -15.67 -3.27 -7.14
C LYS A 83 -14.47 -3.34 -8.08
N GLU A 84 -13.44 -2.53 -7.84
CA GLU A 84 -12.20 -2.67 -8.58
C GLU A 84 -11.60 -4.06 -8.31
N GLU A 85 -11.03 -4.69 -9.34
CA GLU A 85 -10.50 -6.05 -9.27
C GLU A 85 -9.56 -6.27 -8.07
N HIS A 86 -8.75 -5.25 -7.74
CA HIS A 86 -7.82 -5.28 -6.62
C HIS A 86 -8.47 -5.30 -5.22
N ILE A 87 -9.73 -4.85 -5.10
CA ILE A 87 -10.51 -4.88 -3.86
C ILE A 87 -11.27 -6.21 -3.78
N VAL A 88 -11.73 -6.72 -4.93
CA VAL A 88 -12.40 -8.02 -5.04
C VAL A 88 -11.43 -9.15 -4.69
N SER A 89 -10.18 -9.12 -5.17
CA SER A 89 -9.18 -10.14 -4.88
C SER A 89 -8.84 -10.26 -3.39
N LEU A 90 -8.90 -9.16 -2.63
CA LEU A 90 -8.73 -9.16 -1.17
C LEU A 90 -9.84 -9.93 -0.44
N CYS A 91 -10.98 -10.18 -1.10
CA CYS A 91 -12.11 -10.91 -0.54
C CYS A 91 -12.12 -12.40 -0.92
N GLU A 92 -11.21 -12.84 -1.80
CA GLU A 92 -11.20 -14.21 -2.36
C GLU A 92 -10.11 -15.10 -1.74
N ASP A 93 -9.07 -14.52 -1.11
CA ASP A 93 -8.01 -15.28 -0.43
C ASP A 93 -8.22 -15.32 1.11
N PRO A 94 -8.69 -16.44 1.68
CA PRO A 94 -8.79 -16.63 3.13
C PRO A 94 -7.43 -16.91 3.81
N SER A 95 -6.30 -16.64 3.14
CA SER A 95 -4.97 -16.97 3.67
C SER A 95 -4.64 -16.16 4.93
N PRO A 96 -4.20 -16.79 6.03
CA PRO A 96 -3.89 -16.13 7.30
C PRO A 96 -2.68 -15.17 7.22
N THR A 97 -1.96 -15.14 6.10
CA THR A 97 -0.91 -14.15 5.81
C THR A 97 -1.46 -12.77 5.43
N CYS A 98 -2.75 -12.67 5.10
CA CYS A 98 -3.44 -11.39 4.98
C CYS A 98 -4.09 -11.04 6.34
N GLY A 99 -3.27 -10.65 7.32
CA GLY A 99 -3.69 -10.33 8.69
C GLY A 99 -4.62 -9.12 8.86
N SER A 100 -5.48 -8.80 7.89
CA SER A 100 -6.29 -7.58 7.89
C SER A 100 -7.45 -7.60 6.90
N SER A 101 -8.29 -8.64 6.84
CA SER A 101 -9.55 -8.54 6.07
C SER A 101 -10.55 -7.62 6.81
N SER A 102 -10.24 -6.33 6.78
CA SER A 102 -11.08 -5.21 7.25
C SER A 102 -12.18 -4.89 6.23
N VAL A 103 -12.47 -5.86 5.37
CA VAL A 103 -13.42 -5.83 4.28
C VAL A 103 -14.23 -7.13 4.35
N MET A 104 -15.54 -7.05 4.19
CA MET A 104 -16.46 -8.17 4.28
C MET A 104 -17.32 -8.26 3.01
N ARG A 105 -17.64 -9.50 2.62
CA ARG A 105 -18.53 -9.79 1.49
C ARG A 105 -19.96 -9.97 1.99
N HIS A 106 -20.86 -9.07 1.57
CA HIS A 106 -22.29 -9.17 1.83
C HIS A 106 -23.00 -9.61 0.54
N THR A 107 -23.47 -10.86 0.52
CA THR A 107 -24.15 -11.49 -0.62
C THR A 107 -25.66 -11.54 -0.38
N ILE A 108 -26.45 -11.02 -1.31
CA ILE A 108 -27.91 -10.94 -1.23
C ILE A 108 -28.52 -11.76 -2.36
N PRO A 109 -29.25 -12.85 -2.08
CA PRO A 109 -29.89 -13.65 -3.10
C PRO A 109 -31.09 -12.93 -3.73
N ILE A 110 -31.12 -12.97 -5.05
CA ILE A 110 -32.14 -12.41 -5.95
C ILE A 110 -32.96 -13.56 -6.52
N GLU A 111 -34.26 -13.36 -6.57
CA GLU A 111 -35.20 -14.29 -7.18
C GLU A 111 -34.95 -14.38 -8.69
N ARG A 112 -34.73 -15.60 -9.19
CA ARG A 112 -34.48 -15.82 -10.61
C ARG A 112 -35.79 -16.07 -11.34
N LYS A 113 -36.01 -15.39 -12.48
CA LYS A 113 -37.23 -15.54 -13.30
C LYS A 113 -37.28 -16.78 -14.19
N LEU A 114 -36.13 -17.35 -14.56
CA LEU A 114 -36.01 -18.57 -15.38
C LEU A 114 -34.93 -19.49 -14.85
N TYR A 115 -35.18 -20.79 -14.77
CA TYR A 115 -34.18 -21.79 -14.39
C TYR A 115 -33.34 -22.20 -15.62
N GLU A 116 -32.02 -22.17 -15.50
CA GLU A 116 -31.07 -22.72 -16.49
C GLU A 116 -30.30 -23.83 -15.76
N GLU A 117 -30.28 -25.05 -16.31
CA GLU A 117 -29.68 -26.24 -15.65
C GLU A 117 -28.20 -26.05 -15.27
N ASP A 118 -27.46 -25.25 -16.04
CA ASP A 118 -26.01 -25.02 -15.84
C ASP A 118 -25.67 -23.82 -14.93
N ARG A 119 -26.64 -23.19 -14.26
CA ARG A 119 -26.37 -22.04 -13.37
C ARG A 119 -26.84 -22.24 -11.94
N PRO A 120 -26.16 -21.63 -10.94
CA PRO A 120 -26.55 -21.71 -9.53
C PRO A 120 -28.02 -21.36 -9.32
N PRO A 121 -28.77 -21.96 -8.39
CA PRO A 121 -30.23 -21.78 -8.30
C PRO A 121 -30.69 -20.33 -8.04
N PHE A 122 -29.82 -19.47 -7.49
CA PHE A 122 -30.11 -18.07 -7.21
C PHE A 122 -29.15 -17.14 -7.97
N GLN A 123 -29.65 -16.00 -8.45
CA GLN A 123 -28.77 -14.88 -8.80
C GLN A 123 -28.37 -14.17 -7.50
N THR A 124 -27.16 -13.63 -7.40
CA THR A 124 -26.73 -12.94 -6.18
C THR A 124 -26.24 -11.53 -6.47
N ARG A 125 -26.69 -10.55 -5.68
CA ARG A 125 -26.07 -9.23 -5.62
C ARG A 125 -25.00 -9.22 -4.54
N VAL A 126 -23.76 -8.96 -4.93
CA VAL A 126 -22.63 -8.90 -4.01
C VAL A 126 -22.28 -7.43 -3.72
N PHE A 127 -22.16 -7.12 -2.43
CA PHE A 127 -21.62 -5.87 -1.91
C PHE A 127 -20.31 -6.19 -1.18
N ILE A 128 -19.30 -5.35 -1.40
CA ILE A 128 -18.04 -5.42 -0.65
C ILE A 128 -18.06 -4.26 0.32
N ARG A 129 -17.91 -4.52 1.61
CA ARG A 129 -18.14 -3.53 2.67
C ARG A 129 -16.95 -3.47 3.59
N SER A 130 -16.71 -2.32 4.23
CA SER A 130 -15.81 -2.29 5.38
C SER A 130 -16.40 -3.17 6.49
N GLU A 131 -15.54 -3.76 7.32
CA GLU A 131 -15.96 -4.43 8.56
C GLU A 131 -16.81 -3.50 9.45
N HIS A 132 -16.57 -2.19 9.36
CA HIS A 132 -17.25 -1.16 10.12
C HIS A 132 -18.32 -0.44 9.30
N CYS A 133 -18.90 -1.10 8.30
CA CYS A 133 -19.96 -0.51 7.48
C CYS A 133 -21.24 -0.27 8.31
N GLU A 134 -21.81 0.93 8.19
CA GLU A 134 -23.08 1.30 8.82
C GLU A 134 -24.31 0.59 8.22
N LEU A 135 -24.17 -0.06 7.05
CA LEU A 135 -25.24 -0.69 6.26
C LEU A 135 -26.32 0.27 5.75
N LEU A 136 -26.91 1.08 6.62
CA LEU A 136 -27.83 2.17 6.27
C LEU A 136 -27.12 3.52 6.46
N CYS A 137 -27.19 4.38 5.46
CA CYS A 137 -26.65 5.73 5.52
C CYS A 137 -27.51 6.70 4.71
N ASN A 138 -27.28 7.99 4.90
CA ASN A 138 -27.99 9.03 4.14
C ASN A 138 -27.39 9.23 2.74
N ASP A 139 -26.10 8.92 2.59
CA ASP A 139 -25.34 9.02 1.34
C ASP A 139 -25.32 7.69 0.57
N ILE A 140 -24.66 7.68 -0.60
CA ILE A 140 -24.47 6.49 -1.44
C ILE A 140 -23.60 5.43 -0.72
N SER A 141 -22.51 5.86 -0.09
CA SER A 141 -21.62 5.02 0.71
C SER A 141 -21.33 5.67 2.05
N CYS A 142 -21.26 4.88 3.10
CA CYS A 142 -21.00 5.39 4.44
C CYS A 142 -19.54 5.84 4.62
N SER A 143 -19.33 6.71 5.62
CA SER A 143 -18.02 7.30 5.95
C SER A 143 -16.91 6.24 6.11
N LYS A 144 -17.23 5.13 6.77
CA LYS A 144 -16.30 4.02 7.05
C LYS A 144 -15.90 3.26 5.79
N CYS A 145 -16.82 3.04 4.85
CA CYS A 145 -16.51 2.43 3.56
C CYS A 145 -15.63 3.36 2.70
N ILE A 146 -15.95 4.65 2.66
CA ILE A 146 -15.16 5.65 1.91
C ILE A 146 -13.73 5.77 2.47
N GLN A 147 -13.58 5.84 3.79
CA GLN A 147 -12.27 5.88 4.44
C GLN A 147 -11.47 4.61 4.13
N LYS A 148 -12.14 3.45 4.19
CA LYS A 148 -11.49 2.18 3.90
C LYS A 148 -11.02 2.10 2.45
N GLU A 149 -11.86 2.48 1.50
CA GLU A 149 -11.52 2.54 0.08
C GLU A 149 -10.30 3.46 -0.16
N LYS A 150 -10.30 4.67 0.42
CA LYS A 150 -9.13 5.57 0.35
C LYS A 150 -7.87 4.92 0.92
N SER A 151 -7.97 4.15 2.01
CA SER A 151 -6.83 3.43 2.59
C SER A 151 -6.29 2.37 1.64
N LEU A 152 -7.16 1.62 0.97
CA LEU A 152 -6.77 0.56 0.03
C LEU A 152 -6.14 1.15 -1.24
N CYS A 153 -6.69 2.23 -1.79
CA CYS A 153 -6.09 2.93 -2.93
C CYS A 153 -4.70 3.50 -2.59
N LYS A 154 -4.52 4.02 -1.37
CA LYS A 154 -3.20 4.46 -0.87
C LYS A 154 -2.23 3.28 -0.74
N MET A 155 -2.67 2.14 -0.22
CA MET A 155 -1.84 0.94 -0.13
C MET A 155 -1.40 0.48 -1.52
N LYS A 156 -2.33 0.35 -2.48
CA LYS A 156 -2.04 -0.02 -3.87
C LYS A 156 -0.99 0.89 -4.51
N SER A 157 -1.19 2.20 -4.41
CA SER A 157 -0.24 3.19 -4.96
C SER A 157 1.12 3.19 -4.25
N SER A 158 1.18 2.87 -2.96
CA SER A 158 2.45 2.72 -2.25
C SER A 158 3.20 1.46 -2.66
N THR A 159 2.49 0.35 -2.87
CA THR A 159 3.07 -0.93 -3.30
C THR A 159 3.57 -0.81 -4.74
N SER A 160 2.82 -0.15 -5.64
CA SER A 160 3.26 0.09 -7.02
C SER A 160 4.48 1.01 -7.11
N LYS A 161 4.63 1.97 -6.18
CA LYS A 161 5.86 2.79 -6.09
C LYS A 161 7.04 1.96 -5.59
N LYS A 162 6.84 1.11 -4.58
CA LYS A 162 7.90 0.24 -4.06
C LYS A 162 8.41 -0.77 -5.10
N THR A 163 7.58 -1.21 -6.04
CA THR A 163 7.99 -2.13 -7.11
C THR A 163 8.71 -1.44 -8.26
N THR A 164 8.51 -0.14 -8.48
CA THR A 164 9.17 0.62 -9.56
C THR A 164 10.40 1.39 -9.10
N GLU A 165 10.51 1.73 -7.81
CA GLU A 165 11.65 2.46 -7.27
C GLU A 165 12.90 1.57 -7.13
N PRO A 166 14.06 2.02 -7.67
CA PRO A 166 15.34 1.33 -7.53
C PRO A 166 15.68 1.01 -6.07
N LEU A 167 16.35 -0.13 -5.86
CA LEU A 167 16.88 -0.49 -4.56
C LEU A 167 17.94 0.51 -4.09
N LYS A 168 18.00 0.71 -2.78
CA LYS A 168 19.10 1.43 -2.14
C LYS A 168 20.37 0.57 -2.16
N GLY A 169 21.54 1.21 -2.12
CA GLY A 169 22.81 0.49 -2.01
C GLY A 169 22.81 -0.45 -0.79
N ASN A 170 23.31 -1.67 -0.97
CA ASN A 170 23.36 -2.73 0.04
C ASN A 170 22.00 -3.25 0.54
N ALA A 171 20.90 -2.96 -0.15
CA ALA A 171 19.60 -3.56 0.17
C ALA A 171 19.61 -5.08 -0.13
N PRO A 172 18.99 -5.91 0.72
CA PRO A 172 18.84 -7.34 0.44
C PRO A 172 18.11 -7.58 -0.89
N LEU A 173 18.61 -8.50 -1.70
CA LEU A 173 17.98 -8.88 -2.97
C LEU A 173 16.80 -9.86 -2.77
N THR A 174 16.79 -10.57 -1.64
CA THR A 174 15.75 -11.52 -1.26
C THR A 174 14.39 -10.82 -1.13
N GLY A 175 13.42 -11.26 -1.94
CA GLY A 175 12.05 -10.72 -1.93
C GLY A 175 11.83 -9.47 -2.79
N SER A 176 12.83 -9.02 -3.57
CA SER A 176 12.64 -7.93 -4.54
C SER A 176 11.90 -8.41 -5.80
N SER A 177 10.97 -7.60 -6.32
CA SER A 177 10.29 -7.94 -7.58
C SER A 177 11.21 -7.78 -8.79
N LYS A 178 10.92 -8.49 -9.88
CA LYS A 178 11.69 -8.45 -11.13
C LYS A 178 11.78 -7.03 -11.69
N GLU A 179 10.66 -6.31 -11.69
CA GLU A 179 10.54 -4.93 -12.18
C GLU A 179 11.47 -4.00 -11.41
N ARG A 180 11.55 -4.19 -10.09
CA ARG A 180 12.39 -3.39 -9.20
C ARG A 180 13.87 -3.63 -9.45
N LEU A 181 14.26 -4.88 -9.72
CA LEU A 181 15.63 -5.25 -10.07
C LEU A 181 16.03 -4.64 -11.41
N ILE A 182 15.15 -4.68 -12.43
CA ILE A 182 15.38 -4.05 -13.73
C ILE A 182 15.63 -2.54 -13.57
N ALA A 183 14.77 -1.84 -12.82
CA ALA A 183 14.94 -0.41 -12.56
C ALA A 183 16.26 -0.10 -11.84
N THR A 184 16.69 -0.97 -10.92
CA THR A 184 17.96 -0.84 -10.20
C THR A 184 19.16 -0.97 -11.15
N VAL A 185 19.17 -2.00 -12.01
CA VAL A 185 20.24 -2.22 -12.98
C VAL A 185 20.31 -1.07 -13.99
N GLN A 186 19.18 -0.58 -14.47
CA GLN A 186 19.13 0.57 -15.38
C GLN A 186 19.76 1.81 -14.75
N LYS A 187 19.42 2.13 -13.50
CA LYS A 187 20.02 3.25 -12.77
C LYS A 187 21.52 3.07 -12.58
N GLN A 188 21.98 1.87 -12.20
CA GLN A 188 23.40 1.59 -12.04
C GLN A 188 24.17 1.74 -13.36
N ARG A 189 23.62 1.27 -14.48
CA ARG A 189 24.23 1.45 -15.81
C ARG A 189 24.43 2.92 -16.17
N LEU A 190 23.46 3.77 -15.87
CA LEU A 190 23.59 5.22 -16.09
C LEU A 190 24.71 5.83 -15.25
N VAL A 191 24.79 5.46 -13.96
CA VAL A 191 25.84 5.93 -13.05
C VAL A 191 27.22 5.44 -13.51
N CYS A 192 27.36 4.17 -13.89
CA CYS A 192 28.63 3.65 -14.41
C CYS A 192 29.06 4.41 -15.66
N LYS A 193 28.14 4.63 -16.62
CA LYS A 193 28.44 5.39 -17.84
C LYS A 193 28.89 6.82 -17.55
N GLU A 194 28.27 7.48 -16.57
CA GLU A 194 28.66 8.83 -16.15
C GLU A 194 30.06 8.84 -15.52
N LEU A 195 30.34 7.89 -14.62
CA LEU A 195 31.64 7.78 -13.97
C LEU A 195 32.76 7.42 -14.95
N GLU A 196 32.53 6.49 -15.86
CA GLU A 196 33.46 6.13 -16.94
C GLU A 196 33.77 7.36 -17.82
N GLY A 197 32.76 8.16 -18.18
CA GLY A 197 32.96 9.40 -18.91
C GLY A 197 33.84 10.41 -18.14
N ARG A 198 33.62 10.52 -16.82
CA ARG A 198 34.39 11.43 -15.95
C ARG A 198 35.84 10.97 -15.76
N ILE A 199 36.06 9.66 -15.70
CA ILE A 199 37.41 9.07 -15.67
C ILE A 199 38.13 9.39 -16.98
N ALA A 200 37.49 9.16 -18.13
CA ALA A 200 38.08 9.46 -19.43
C ALA A 200 38.41 10.96 -19.60
N GLU A 201 37.58 11.85 -19.05
CA GLU A 201 37.84 13.29 -19.03
C GLU A 201 39.07 13.63 -18.18
N LEU A 202 39.18 13.07 -16.98
CA LEU A 202 40.34 13.26 -16.11
C LEU A 202 41.63 12.67 -16.70
N GLU A 203 41.55 11.50 -17.34
CA GLU A 203 42.70 10.89 -18.02
C GLU A 203 43.20 11.77 -19.15
N LYS A 204 42.28 12.32 -19.96
CA LYS A 204 42.62 13.28 -21.02
C LYS A 204 43.20 14.59 -20.47
N GLU A 205 42.68 15.08 -19.35
CA GLU A 205 43.20 16.27 -18.69
C GLU A 205 44.62 16.03 -18.17
N ILE A 206 44.89 14.88 -17.57
CA ILE A 206 46.24 14.47 -17.15
C ILE A 206 47.15 14.40 -18.37
N GLU A 207 46.74 13.73 -19.45
CA GLU A 207 47.56 13.63 -20.66
C GLU A 207 47.87 15.01 -21.27
N SER A 208 46.89 15.92 -21.27
CA SER A 208 47.06 17.28 -21.82
C SER A 208 47.89 18.21 -20.94
N ASN A 209 47.76 18.11 -19.61
CA ASN A 209 48.38 19.04 -18.66
C ASN A 209 49.63 18.48 -17.98
N SER A 210 49.89 17.18 -18.10
CA SER A 210 51.10 16.59 -17.54
C SER A 210 52.30 16.91 -18.43
N ILE A 211 53.40 17.25 -17.77
CA ILE A 211 54.72 17.30 -18.40
C ILE A 211 55.31 15.90 -18.20
N PRO A 212 55.66 15.18 -19.27
CA PRO A 212 56.35 13.91 -19.13
C PRO A 212 57.69 14.19 -18.43
N ILE A 213 57.93 13.55 -17.29
CA ILE A 213 59.25 13.54 -16.67
C ILE A 213 60.11 12.66 -17.57
N ASP A 214 60.96 13.29 -18.40
CA ASP A 214 61.85 12.53 -19.26
C ASP A 214 62.96 11.84 -18.43
N GLU A 215 63.55 10.78 -19.00
CA GLU A 215 64.61 10.03 -18.33
C GLU A 215 65.84 10.89 -18.02
N THR A 216 66.01 12.03 -18.69
CA THR A 216 67.10 12.99 -18.46
C THR A 216 66.87 13.81 -17.19
N MET A 217 65.66 14.30 -16.96
CA MET A 217 65.25 15.02 -15.77
C MET A 217 65.22 14.10 -14.54
N GLU A 218 64.83 12.83 -14.70
CA GLU A 218 64.97 11.82 -13.64
C GLU A 218 66.44 11.63 -13.24
N LYS A 219 67.33 11.49 -14.23
CA LYS A 219 68.79 11.37 -13.99
C LYS A 219 69.37 12.64 -13.36
N ASP A 220 68.94 13.82 -13.81
CA ASP A 220 69.39 15.10 -13.27
C ASP A 220 68.95 15.29 -11.81
N ILE A 221 67.70 14.94 -11.48
CA ILE A 221 67.21 14.96 -10.09
C ILE A 221 68.02 13.98 -9.22
N LEU A 222 68.26 12.75 -9.72
CA LEU A 222 69.07 11.77 -9.01
C LEU A 222 70.53 12.22 -8.84
N ALA A 223 71.09 12.91 -9.83
CA ALA A 223 72.45 13.47 -9.79
C ALA A 223 72.54 14.63 -8.77
N ILE A 224 71.60 15.57 -8.78
CA ILE A 224 71.53 16.68 -7.80
C ILE A 224 71.41 16.14 -6.36
N LEU A 225 70.64 15.07 -6.17
CA LEU A 225 70.50 14.41 -4.87
C LEU A 225 71.74 13.61 -4.46
N ALA A 226 72.55 13.13 -5.41
CA ALA A 226 73.81 12.45 -5.14
C ALA A 226 74.93 13.42 -4.76
N ASP A 227 75.01 14.56 -5.46
CA ASP A 227 76.07 15.56 -5.29
C ASP A 227 76.03 16.26 -3.92
N ARG A 228 74.83 16.37 -3.34
CA ARG A 228 74.63 16.94 -2.00
C ARG A 228 75.03 16.03 -0.85
N SER A 229 75.53 14.80 -1.07
CA SER A 229 75.76 13.83 0.01
C SER A 229 77.12 13.95 0.73
N ASP A 230 78.03 14.79 0.22
CA ASP A 230 79.42 14.84 0.70
C ASP A 230 79.70 15.93 1.76
N GLU A 231 78.87 16.98 1.88
CA GLU A 231 79.05 18.09 2.83
C GLU A 231 78.00 18.15 3.96
N VAL A 232 77.34 17.03 4.28
CA VAL A 232 76.19 17.02 5.21
C VAL A 232 76.48 16.25 6.49
N THR A 233 75.85 16.69 7.57
CA THR A 233 75.93 16.03 8.88
C THR A 233 75.47 14.56 8.78
N PRO A 234 76.00 13.65 9.63
CA PRO A 234 75.75 12.21 9.52
C PRO A 234 74.26 11.81 9.49
N HIS A 235 73.40 12.53 10.21
CA HIS A 235 71.95 12.30 10.19
C HIS A 235 71.31 12.66 8.84
N MET A 236 71.76 13.77 8.22
CA MET A 236 71.24 14.21 6.93
C MET A 236 71.67 13.27 5.79
N LYS A 237 72.84 12.64 5.92
CA LYS A 237 73.30 11.62 4.97
C LYS A 237 72.33 10.45 4.88
N VAL A 238 71.85 9.98 6.04
CA VAL A 238 70.84 8.91 6.11
C VAL A 238 69.52 9.36 5.48
N PHE A 239 69.08 10.59 5.74
CA PHE A 239 67.88 11.14 5.12
C PHE A 239 67.96 11.14 3.58
N TRP A 240 69.06 11.65 3.01
CA TRP A 240 69.25 11.70 1.56
C TRP A 240 69.44 10.32 0.92
N GLU A 241 70.06 9.38 1.63
CA GLU A 241 70.12 7.97 1.21
C GLU A 241 68.73 7.33 1.12
N GLN A 242 67.83 7.62 2.06
CA GLN A 242 66.46 7.09 2.02
C GLN A 242 65.63 7.74 0.90
N GLN A 243 65.77 9.04 0.66
CA GLN A 243 65.10 9.72 -0.46
C GLN A 243 65.51 9.14 -1.81
N ARG A 244 66.81 8.87 -2.02
CA ARG A 244 67.30 8.22 -3.24
C ARG A 244 66.73 6.81 -3.42
N LYS A 245 66.68 6.02 -2.34
CA LYS A 245 66.09 4.67 -2.39
C LYS A 245 64.61 4.72 -2.77
N LEU A 246 63.85 5.66 -2.22
CA LEU A 246 62.42 5.80 -2.53
C LEU A 246 62.17 6.21 -3.98
N LEU A 247 62.96 7.14 -4.53
CA LEU A 247 62.81 7.59 -5.93
C LEU A 247 63.25 6.53 -6.94
N ALA A 248 64.29 5.75 -6.62
CA ALA A 248 64.75 4.65 -7.48
C ALA A 248 63.84 3.40 -7.42
N MET A 249 62.87 3.34 -6.49
CA MET A 249 61.93 2.22 -6.43
C MET A 249 60.86 2.36 -7.51
N PRO A 250 60.61 1.31 -8.32
CA PRO A 250 59.66 1.37 -9.43
C PRO A 250 58.18 1.51 -9.00
N LYS A 251 57.89 1.53 -7.69
CA LYS A 251 56.53 1.58 -7.13
C LYS A 251 56.00 3.00 -6.92
N PHE A 252 56.84 4.04 -7.02
CA PHE A 252 56.40 5.43 -6.95
C PHE A 252 56.70 6.13 -8.27
N GLY A 253 55.65 6.57 -8.97
CA GLY A 253 55.76 7.48 -10.11
C GLY A 253 55.76 6.89 -11.51
N ARG A 254 55.78 5.56 -11.70
CA ARG A 254 55.54 4.96 -13.03
C ARG A 254 54.04 4.79 -13.24
N ARG A 255 53.44 5.68 -14.04
CA ARG A 255 52.27 5.33 -14.86
C ARG A 255 52.78 4.96 -16.25
#